data_AF-A0A7K4HBW1-F1
#
_entry.id   AF-A0A7K4HBW1-F1
#
_cell.length_a   1.000
_cell.length_b   1.000
_cell.length_c   1.000
_cell.angle_alpha   90.00
_cell.angle_beta   90.00
_cell.angle_gamma   90.00
#
_symmetry.space_group_name_H-M   'P 1'
#
loop_
_entity.id
_entity.type
_entity.pdbx_description
1 polymer ?
#
loop_
_entity_poly.entity_id
_entity_poly.type
_entity_poly.pdbx_seq_one_letter_code
_entity_poly.pdbx_strand_id
1 'polypeptide(L)'
;MFYCQNCGSKIESAQKFCSFCGFSFKVEEESNDKDARIYELEQKIVRLEQIGQREQREVKKSISSSFSPWMAILPIGFVAAFLGFFALIIWIVRQ
;
A
#
# COMPACT_ATOMS: atom_id res chain seq x y z
N MET A 1 33.41 14.63 8.82
CA MET A 1 33.57 16.07 8.49
C MET A 1 32.18 16.64 8.27
N PHE A 2 31.82 17.74 8.93
CA PHE A 2 30.52 18.39 8.78
C PHE A 2 30.69 19.72 8.02
N TYR A 3 29.71 20.11 7.21
CA TYR A 3 29.75 21.34 6.41
C TYR A 3 28.50 22.18 6.69
N CYS A 4 28.64 23.50 6.64
CA CYS A 4 27.55 24.42 6.89
C CYS A 4 26.52 24.34 5.76
N GLN A 5 25.25 24.14 6.09
CA GLN A 5 24.17 24.15 5.09
C GLN A 5 23.94 25.54 4.49
N ASN A 6 24.35 26.61 5.19
CA ASN A 6 24.14 27.98 4.72
C ASN A 6 25.31 28.50 3.85
N CYS A 7 26.55 28.15 4.17
CA CYS A 7 27.72 28.72 3.46
C CYS A 7 28.74 27.69 2.96
N GLY A 8 28.57 26.39 3.24
CA GLY A 8 29.48 25.34 2.82
C GLY A 8 30.83 25.29 3.56
N SER A 9 31.04 26.13 4.57
CA SER A 9 32.27 26.08 5.37
C SER A 9 32.37 24.78 6.17
N LYS A 10 33.59 24.28 6.38
CA LYS A 10 33.83 23.11 7.22
C LYS A 10 33.58 23.46 8.69
N ILE A 11 32.83 22.62 9.40
CA ILE A 11 32.45 22.80 10.81
C ILE A 11 32.93 21.61 11.63
N GLU A 12 33.37 21.90 12.84
CA GLU A 12 33.66 20.90 13.86
C GLU A 12 32.36 20.51 14.59
N SER A 13 32.16 19.21 14.79
CA SER A 13 30.90 18.57 15.19
C SER A 13 30.30 19.00 16.55
N ALA A 14 30.87 20.00 17.23
CA ALA A 14 30.44 20.48 18.54
C ALA A 14 30.17 22.01 18.60
N GLN A 15 30.19 22.73 17.47
CA GLN A 15 29.96 24.18 17.46
C GLN A 15 28.45 24.50 17.42
N LYS A 16 27.98 25.42 18.28
CA LYS A 16 26.57 25.88 18.35
C LYS A 16 26.17 26.84 17.22
N PHE A 17 27.16 27.37 16.51
CA PHE A 17 26.96 28.27 15.37
C PHE A 17 28.15 28.20 14.43
N CYS A 18 27.94 28.58 13.18
CA CYS A 18 28.96 28.65 12.16
C CYS A 18 29.85 29.87 12.42
N SER A 19 31.14 29.65 12.63
CA SER A 19 32.14 30.71 12.79
C SER A 19 32.34 31.59 11.55
N PHE A 20 31.94 31.11 10.37
CA PHE A 20 32.15 31.82 9.10
C PHE A 20 30.96 32.69 8.68
N CYS A 21 29.72 32.21 8.85
CA CYS A 21 28.52 32.93 8.42
C CYS A 21 27.54 33.28 9.54
N GLY A 22 27.81 32.85 10.78
CA GLY A 22 26.94 33.10 11.93
C GLY A 22 25.69 32.21 12.01
N PHE A 23 25.52 31.24 11.10
CA PHE A 23 24.37 30.33 11.11
C PHE A 23 24.34 29.48 12.40
N SER A 24 23.28 29.59 13.20
CA SER A 24 23.16 28.85 14.47
C SER A 24 22.69 27.40 14.23
N PHE A 25 23.48 26.44 14.71
CA PHE A 25 23.11 25.04 14.79
C PHE A 25 22.35 24.85 16.10
N LYS A 26 21.03 24.66 16.03
CA LYS A 26 20.26 24.20 17.19
C LYS A 26 20.68 22.77 17.54
N VAL A 27 21.72 22.64 18.34
CA VAL A 27 22.21 21.37 18.84
C VAL A 27 21.50 21.12 20.17
N GLU A 28 20.72 20.04 20.20
CA GLU A 28 20.30 19.32 21.43
C GLU A 28 19.33 20.04 22.36
N GLU A 29 18.07 20.23 21.89
CA GLU A 29 16.86 20.10 22.74
C GLU A 29 15.64 19.66 21.90
N GLU A 30 15.68 19.88 20.58
CA GLU A 30 14.59 19.48 19.67
C GLU A 30 14.48 17.96 19.42
N SER A 31 15.44 17.11 19.80
CA SER A 31 15.31 15.66 19.60
C SER A 31 14.22 15.08 20.50
N ASN A 32 14.17 15.46 21.77
CA ASN A 32 13.19 14.95 22.72
C ASN A 32 11.74 15.38 22.37
N ASP A 33 11.55 16.62 21.88
CA ASP A 33 10.23 17.09 21.38
C ASP A 33 9.83 16.41 20.07
N LYS A 34 10.78 16.22 19.15
CA LYS A 34 10.53 15.51 17.89
C LYS A 34 10.20 14.04 18.14
N ASP A 35 10.89 13.39 19.08
CA ASP A 35 10.63 12.01 19.48
C ASP A 35 9.22 11.87 20.10
N ALA A 36 8.80 12.84 20.91
CA ALA A 36 7.44 12.87 21.47
C ALA A 36 6.36 13.06 20.38
N ARG A 37 6.59 13.94 19.39
CA ARG A 37 5.67 14.13 18.25
C ARG A 37 5.63 12.91 17.33
N ILE A 38 6.78 12.27 17.10
CA ILE A 38 6.87 11.03 16.31
C ILE A 38 6.02 9.94 17.00
N TYR A 39 6.15 9.77 18.32
CA TYR A 39 5.32 8.83 19.07
C TYR A 39 3.82 9.15 18.97
N GLU A 40 3.41 10.42 19.07
CA GLU A 40 2.00 10.82 18.91
C GLU A 40 1.47 10.52 17.49
N LEU A 41 2.29 10.78 16.46
CA LEU A 41 1.95 10.52 15.07
C LEU A 41 1.82 9.02 14.79
N GLU A 42 2.73 8.20 15.32
CA GLU A 42 2.69 6.74 15.22
C GLU A 42 1.40 6.18 15.83
N GLN A 43 1.00 6.66 17.02
CA GLN A 43 -0.28 6.26 17.63
C GLN A 43 -1.49 6.61 16.76
N LYS A 44 -1.48 7.78 16.09
CA LYS A 44 -2.56 8.17 15.16
C LYS A 44 -2.62 7.26 13.94
N ILE A 45 -1.47 6.86 13.39
CA ILE A 45 -1.40 5.95 12.24
C ILE A 45 -2.03 4.60 12.59
N VAL A 46 -1.69 4.03 13.75
CA VAL A 46 -2.25 2.75 14.23
C VAL A 46 -3.77 2.81 14.36
N ARG A 47 -4.32 3.93 14.88
CA ARG A 47 -5.78 4.12 15.01
C ARG A 47 -6.47 4.15 13.64
N LEU A 48 -5.88 4.85 12.67
CA LEU A 48 -6.45 4.98 11.32
C LEU A 48 -6.44 3.64 10.57
N GLU A 49 -5.39 2.83 10.72
CA GLU A 49 -5.32 1.50 10.09
C GLU A 49 -6.43 0.57 10.59
N GLN A 50 -6.74 0.61 11.90
CA GLN A 50 -7.84 -0.17 12.47
C GLN A 50 -9.21 0.23 11.92
N ILE A 51 -9.42 1.51 11.61
CA ILE A 51 -10.65 2.00 10.99
C ILE A 51 -10.76 1.48 9.56
N GLY A 52 -9.70 1.60 8.76
CA GLY A 52 -9.68 1.13 7.37
C GLY A 52 -9.85 -0.40 7.22
N GLN A 53 -9.32 -1.19 8.17
CA GLN A 53 -9.50 -2.65 8.13
C GLN A 53 -10.94 -3.11 8.42
N ARG A 54 -11.73 -2.34 9.19
CA ARG A 54 -13.14 -2.69 9.48
C ARG A 54 -14.00 -2.60 8.22
N GLU A 55 -13.84 -1.54 7.43
CA GLU A 55 -14.56 -1.37 6.17
C GLU A 55 -14.23 -2.48 5.18
N GLN A 56 -12.96 -2.89 5.09
CA GLN A 56 -12.57 -3.97 4.16
C GLN A 56 -13.09 -5.36 4.58
N ARG A 57 -13.26 -5.64 5.88
CA ARG A 57 -13.86 -6.91 6.34
C ARG A 57 -15.36 -6.98 6.03
N GLU A 58 -16.08 -5.87 6.12
CA GLU A 58 -17.49 -5.78 5.73
C GLU A 58 -17.65 -6.01 4.22
N VAL A 59 -16.79 -5.38 3.41
CA VAL A 59 -16.79 -5.52 1.95
C VAL A 59 -16.45 -6.96 1.51
N LYS A 60 -15.44 -7.61 2.11
CA LYS A 60 -15.11 -9.01 1.77
C LYS A 60 -16.22 -10.00 2.14
N LYS A 61 -16.89 -9.81 3.28
CA LYS A 61 -18.06 -10.64 3.67
C LYS A 61 -19.26 -10.44 2.75
N SER A 62 -19.49 -9.20 2.30
CA SER A 62 -20.53 -8.87 1.32
C SER A 62 -20.27 -9.56 -0.03
N ILE A 63 -19.03 -9.56 -0.52
CA ILE A 63 -18.68 -10.14 -1.82
C ILE A 63 -18.66 -11.68 -1.79
N SER A 64 -18.21 -12.31 -0.70
CA SER A 64 -18.11 -13.78 -0.63
C SER A 64 -19.45 -14.50 -0.52
N SER A 65 -20.55 -13.79 -0.23
CA SER A 65 -21.87 -14.39 -0.03
C SER A 65 -22.75 -14.42 -1.29
N SER A 66 -22.32 -13.82 -2.41
CA SER A 66 -23.17 -13.69 -3.62
C SER A 66 -22.75 -14.53 -4.84
N PHE A 67 -21.69 -15.34 -4.77
CA PHE A 67 -21.38 -16.29 -5.85
C PHE A 67 -21.88 -17.70 -5.49
N SER A 68 -23.16 -17.97 -5.77
CA SER A 68 -23.74 -19.31 -5.64
C SER A 68 -23.09 -20.26 -6.66
N PRO A 69 -22.65 -21.48 -6.25
CA PRO A 69 -21.97 -22.45 -7.12
C PRO A 69 -22.80 -22.93 -8.32
N TRP A 70 -24.10 -22.62 -8.36
CA TRP A 70 -24.98 -22.90 -9.50
C TRP A 70 -24.66 -22.08 -10.76
N MET A 71 -24.00 -20.92 -10.63
CA MET A 71 -23.61 -20.08 -11.78
C MET A 71 -22.49 -20.69 -12.64
N ALA A 72 -21.81 -21.74 -12.16
CA ALA A 72 -20.76 -22.43 -12.91
C ALA A 72 -21.28 -23.57 -13.82
N ILE A 73 -22.52 -24.04 -13.62
CA ILE A 73 -23.04 -25.26 -14.28
C ILE A 73 -23.62 -24.94 -15.67
N LEU A 74 -24.18 -23.74 -15.85
CA LEU A 74 -24.75 -23.27 -17.13
C LEU A 74 -23.75 -23.17 -18.30
N PRO A 75 -22.54 -22.58 -18.15
CA PRO A 75 -21.61 -22.46 -19.27
C PRO A 75 -21.01 -23.81 -19.70
N ILE A 76 -20.82 -24.75 -18.77
CA ILE A 76 -20.22 -26.06 -19.07
C ILE A 76 -21.16 -26.91 -19.94
N GLY A 77 -22.46 -26.92 -19.63
CA GLY A 77 -23.46 -27.61 -20.44
C GLY A 77 -23.57 -27.03 -21.86
N PHE A 78 -23.49 -25.70 -21.99
CA PHE A 78 -23.56 -25.02 -23.28
C PHE A 78 -22.36 -25.36 -24.17
N VAL A 79 -21.15 -25.35 -23.61
CA VAL A 79 -19.93 -25.70 -24.36
C VAL A 79 -19.95 -27.17 -24.82
N ALA A 80 -20.37 -28.09 -23.96
CA ALA A 80 -20.46 -29.51 -24.32
C ALA A 80 -21.49 -29.77 -25.43
N ALA A 81 -22.65 -29.09 -25.37
CA ALA A 81 -23.68 -29.20 -26.41
C ALA A 81 -23.22 -28.63 -27.76
N PHE A 82 -22.53 -27.48 -27.74
CA PHE A 82 -21.97 -26.88 -28.95
C PHE A 82 -20.90 -27.78 -29.58
N LEU A 83 -19.93 -28.27 -28.80
CA LEU A 83 -18.87 -29.14 -29.32
C LEU A 83 -19.43 -30.47 -29.87
N GLY A 84 -20.42 -31.06 -29.21
CA GLY A 84 -21.10 -32.25 -29.70
C GLY A 84 -21.85 -32.01 -31.02
N PHE A 85 -22.55 -30.89 -31.15
CA PHE A 85 -23.28 -30.53 -32.37
C PHE A 85 -22.34 -30.29 -33.56
N PHE A 86 -21.24 -29.57 -33.34
CA PHE A 86 -20.22 -29.35 -34.37
C PHE A 86 -19.57 -30.67 -34.82
N ALA A 87 -19.26 -31.58 -33.89
CA ALA A 87 -18.72 -32.91 -34.23
C ALA A 87 -19.70 -33.75 -35.08
N LEU A 88 -21.00 -33.66 -34.79
CA LEU A 88 -22.06 -34.36 -35.52
C LEU A 88 -22.18 -33.81 -36.96
N ILE A 89 -22.13 -32.49 -37.13
CA ILE A 89 -22.12 -31.84 -38.45
C ILE A 89 -20.90 -32.30 -39.27
N ILE A 90 -19.70 -32.29 -38.67
CA ILE A 90 -18.47 -32.72 -39.34
C ILE A 90 -18.57 -34.19 -39.79
N TRP A 91 -19.17 -35.05 -38.96
CA TRP A 91 -19.38 -36.46 -39.31
C TRP A 91 -20.33 -36.64 -40.49
N ILE A 92 -21.46 -35.92 -40.52
CA ILE A 92 -22.43 -35.97 -41.63
C ILE A 92 -21.81 -35.52 -42.96
N VAL A 93 -20.99 -34.47 -42.94
CA VAL A 93 -20.37 -33.93 -44.16
C VAL A 93 -19.24 -34.83 -44.69
N ARG A 94 -18.67 -35.69 -43.84
CA ARG A 94 -17.56 -36.60 -44.20
C ARG A 94 -18.03 -37.98 -44.67
N GLN A 95 -19.33 -38.25 -44.66
CA GLN A 95 -19.98 -39.51 -45.05
C GLN A 95 -20.49 -39.42 -46.49
#